data_AF-A0A7W9XGK0-F1
#
_entry.id   AF-A0A7W9XGK0-F1
#
_cell.length_a   1.000
_cell.length_b   1.000
_cell.length_c   1.000
_cell.angle_alpha   90.00
_cell.angle_beta   90.00
_cell.angle_gamma   90.00
#
_symmetry.space_group_name_H-M   'P 1'
#
loop_
_entity.id
_entity.type
_entity.pdbx_description
1 polymer ?
#
loop_
_entity_poly.entity_id
_entity_poly.type
_entity_poly.pdbx_seq_one_letter_code
_entity_poly.pdbx_strand_id
1 'polypeptide(L)'
;MKRKFLTTALLLCCFLASFATIADFSGMWTGTLKTDTGEVYPLLYNFKVDGDKLTGTAKTPKGEIPIDDGKITGTNFKFTVMLGDMEIEHTGKFYGDSVGVDIALNGAKTHTTLMRKK
;
A
#
# COMPACT_ATOMS: atom_id res chain seq x y z
N MET A 1 -45.41 -6.26 -28.38
CA MET A 1 -44.27 -7.17 -28.08
C MET A 1 -43.11 -6.74 -28.99
N LYS A 2 -41.86 -6.45 -28.59
CA LYS A 2 -41.11 -6.65 -27.35
C LYS A 2 -40.15 -5.46 -27.18
N ARG A 3 -40.17 -4.87 -25.99
CA ARG A 3 -39.21 -3.88 -25.48
C ARG A 3 -37.79 -4.49 -25.55
N LYS A 4 -36.92 -4.03 -26.45
CA LYS A 4 -35.53 -4.51 -26.53
C LYS A 4 -34.50 -3.43 -26.91
N PHE A 5 -34.76 -2.16 -26.57
CA PHE A 5 -33.81 -1.08 -26.84
C PHE A 5 -33.59 -0.16 -25.63
N LEU A 6 -33.60 -0.71 -24.41
CA LEU A 6 -33.42 0.08 -23.19
C LEU A 6 -32.49 -0.54 -22.15
N THR A 7 -31.72 -1.57 -22.51
CA THR A 7 -30.85 -2.31 -21.57
C THR A 7 -29.34 -2.10 -21.78
N THR A 8 -28.91 -1.40 -22.82
CA THR A 8 -27.47 -1.23 -23.10
C THR A 8 -26.85 0.02 -22.47
N ALA A 9 -27.65 0.98 -21.99
CA ALA A 9 -27.14 2.23 -21.43
C ALA A 9 -26.83 2.19 -19.92
N LEU A 10 -27.20 1.12 -19.21
CA LEU A 10 -27.07 1.05 -17.75
C LEU A 10 -25.73 0.49 -17.26
N LEU A 11 -24.93 -0.12 -18.14
CA LEU A 11 -23.62 -0.69 -17.75
C LEU A 11 -22.46 0.32 -17.77
N LEU A 12 -22.69 1.58 -18.17
CA LEU A 12 -21.63 2.59 -18.30
C LEU A 12 -21.50 3.53 -17.09
N CYS A 13 -22.34 3.39 -16.07
CA CYS A 13 -22.34 4.29 -14.89
C CYS A 13 -21.71 3.72 -13.62
N CYS A 14 -21.20 2.47 -13.62
CA CYS A 14 -20.60 1.87 -12.42
C CYS A 14 -19.10 2.11 -12.25
N PHE A 15 -18.49 2.98 -13.06
CA PHE A 15 -17.07 3.39 -12.89
C PHE A 15 -16.92 4.83 -12.41
N LEU A 16 -17.88 5.33 -11.63
CA LEU A 16 -17.57 6.34 -10.61
C LEU A 16 -16.83 5.61 -9.48
N ALA A 17 -15.62 5.12 -9.79
CA ALA A 17 -14.66 4.71 -8.79
C ALA A 17 -14.52 5.89 -7.85
N SER A 18 -14.99 5.71 -6.62
CA SER A 18 -14.85 6.68 -5.56
C SER A 18 -13.36 7.04 -5.50
N PHE A 19 -13.00 8.22 -5.99
CA PHE A 19 -11.69 8.80 -5.74
C PHE A 19 -11.67 9.14 -4.25
N ALA A 20 -11.52 8.11 -3.41
CA ALA A 20 -10.99 8.31 -2.07
C ALA A 20 -9.63 8.97 -2.31
N THR A 21 -9.57 10.27 -2.06
CA THR A 21 -8.38 11.06 -2.33
C THR A 21 -7.27 10.49 -1.47
N ILE A 22 -6.34 9.78 -2.09
CA ILE A 22 -5.13 9.25 -1.45
C ILE A 22 -4.17 10.38 -1.01
N ALA A 23 -4.62 11.64 -1.12
CA ALA A 23 -3.92 12.83 -0.62
C ALA A 23 -3.50 12.66 0.85
N ASP A 24 -4.35 12.03 1.67
CA ASP A 24 -4.04 11.74 3.07
C ASP A 24 -3.33 10.39 3.29
N PHE A 25 -2.71 9.81 2.26
CA PHE A 25 -1.80 8.67 2.44
C PHE A 25 -0.38 9.11 2.77
N SER A 26 0.00 10.32 2.33
CA SER A 26 1.31 10.88 2.68
C SER A 26 1.43 11.08 4.20
N GLY A 27 2.62 10.82 4.73
CA GLY A 27 2.95 10.99 6.14
C GLY A 27 3.66 9.79 6.74
N MET A 28 3.82 9.84 8.07
CA MET A 28 4.49 8.80 8.83
C MET A 28 3.50 7.74 9.30
N TRP A 29 3.83 6.48 9.02
CA TRP A 29 3.03 5.31 9.38
C TRP A 29 3.88 4.36 10.20
N THR A 30 3.32 3.80 11.26
CA THR A 30 4.01 2.88 12.16
C THR A 30 3.21 1.62 12.35
N GLY A 31 3.88 0.48 12.42
CA GLY A 31 3.25 -0.80 12.70
C GLY A 31 4.24 -1.79 13.24
N THR A 32 3.85 -3.06 13.26
CA THR A 32 4.72 -4.12 13.77
C THR A 32 4.58 -5.35 12.90
N LEU A 33 5.68 -5.84 12.38
CA LEU A 33 5.73 -7.08 11.65
C LEU A 33 5.96 -8.22 12.63
N LYS A 34 5.08 -9.22 12.65
CA LYS A 34 5.31 -10.48 13.36
C LYS A 34 5.59 -11.54 12.32
N THR A 35 6.81 -12.04 12.32
CA THR A 35 7.23 -13.11 11.41
C THR A 35 6.77 -14.47 11.94
N ASP A 36 6.76 -15.47 11.07
CA ASP A 36 6.37 -16.84 11.43
C ASP A 36 7.35 -17.49 12.44
N THR A 37 8.58 -16.98 12.53
CA THR A 37 9.57 -17.39 13.54
C THR A 37 9.27 -16.81 14.93
N GLY A 38 8.27 -15.94 15.06
CA GLY A 38 7.90 -15.25 16.29
C GLY A 38 8.66 -13.94 16.53
N GLU A 39 9.56 -13.55 15.63
CA GLU A 39 10.29 -12.29 15.74
C GLU A 39 9.38 -11.10 15.41
N VAL A 40 9.52 -10.04 16.20
CA VAL A 40 8.68 -8.85 16.14
C VAL A 40 9.54 -7.66 15.74
N TYR A 41 9.26 -7.07 14.58
CA TYR A 41 10.01 -5.93 14.05
C TYR A 41 9.14 -4.67 14.03
N PRO A 42 9.59 -3.55 14.62
CA PRO A 42 8.91 -2.28 14.48
C PRO A 42 9.06 -1.78 13.04
N LEU A 43 7.94 -1.40 12.43
CA LEU A 43 7.91 -0.79 11.11
C LEU A 43 7.64 0.70 11.26
N LEU A 44 8.41 1.52 10.56
CA LEU A 44 8.14 2.94 10.42
C LEU A 44 8.42 3.35 8.98
N TYR A 45 7.41 3.89 8.33
CA TYR A 45 7.46 4.38 6.96
C TYR A 45 7.14 5.87 6.94
N ASN A 46 7.79 6.59 6.05
CA ASN A 46 7.45 7.98 5.71
C ASN A 46 7.06 8.02 4.24
N PHE A 47 5.76 7.87 3.96
CA PHE A 47 5.24 7.81 2.60
C PHE A 47 5.01 9.22 2.05
N LYS A 48 5.26 9.38 0.76
CA LYS A 48 4.96 10.58 -0.01
C LYS A 48 4.33 10.18 -1.34
N VAL A 49 3.14 10.70 -1.58
CA VAL A 49 2.39 10.49 -2.82
C VAL A 49 2.66 11.63 -3.80
N ASP A 50 3.01 11.28 -5.03
CA ASP A 50 3.14 12.21 -6.16
C ASP A 50 2.37 11.65 -7.36
N GLY A 51 1.09 12.04 -7.49
CA GLY A 51 0.16 11.46 -8.44
C GLY A 51 0.00 9.95 -8.23
N ASP A 52 0.42 9.16 -9.20
CA ASP A 52 0.37 7.69 -9.16
C ASP A 52 1.66 7.04 -8.61
N LYS A 53 2.63 7.85 -8.17
CA LYS A 53 3.89 7.36 -7.59
C LYS A 53 3.84 7.38 -6.06
N LEU A 54 4.33 6.31 -5.46
CA LEU A 54 4.63 6.25 -4.03
C LEU A 54 6.14 6.38 -3.85
N THR A 55 6.56 7.34 -3.06
CA THR A 55 7.96 7.53 -2.69
C THR A 55 8.05 7.60 -1.17
N GLY A 56 9.26 7.61 -0.62
CA GLY A 56 9.42 7.74 0.82
C GLY A 56 10.63 7.00 1.36
N THR A 57 10.63 6.81 2.67
CA THR A 57 11.65 6.02 3.37
C THR A 57 11.01 4.97 4.27
N ALA A 58 11.66 3.82 4.37
CA ALA A 58 11.41 2.80 5.38
C ALA A 58 12.54 2.85 6.41
N LYS A 59 12.20 2.90 7.70
CA LYS A 59 13.17 2.87 8.78
C LYS A 59 13.46 1.44 9.18
N THR A 60 14.74 1.09 9.18
CA THR A 60 15.27 -0.19 9.63
C THR A 60 16.22 0.03 10.81
N PRO A 61 16.59 -1.03 11.54
CA PRO A 61 17.62 -0.94 12.58
C PRO A 61 18.97 -0.42 12.07
N LYS A 62 19.27 -0.59 10.78
CA LYS A 62 20.53 -0.12 10.14
C LYS A 62 20.46 1.32 9.63
N GLY A 63 19.30 1.95 9.66
CA GLY A 63 19.08 3.30 9.11
C GLY A 63 17.81 3.37 8.25
N GLU A 64 17.61 4.52 7.62
CA GLU A 64 16.52 4.71 6.66
C GLU A 64 16.97 4.31 5.26
N ILE A 65 16.11 3.56 4.58
CA ILE A 65 16.30 3.13 3.20
C ILE A 65 15.16 3.67 2.34
N PRO A 66 15.45 4.04 1.08
CA PRO A 66 14.42 4.56 0.20
C PRO A 66 13.41 3.48 -0.17
N ILE A 67 12.22 3.95 -0.54
CA ILE A 67 11.21 3.14 -1.21
C ILE A 67 11.47 3.21 -2.72
N ASP A 68 11.59 2.04 -3.34
CA ASP A 68 11.82 1.88 -4.78
C ASP A 68 10.55 1.37 -5.49
N ASP A 69 10.45 1.66 -6.80
CA ASP A 69 9.36 1.24 -7.69
C ASP A 69 7.93 1.43 -7.15
N GLY A 70 7.76 2.45 -6.32
CA GLY A 70 6.49 2.69 -5.64
C GLY A 70 5.42 3.22 -6.58
N LYS A 71 4.30 2.50 -6.63
CA LYS A 71 3.15 2.80 -7.50
C LYS A 71 1.84 2.72 -6.72
N ILE A 72 0.94 3.64 -7.04
CA ILE A 72 -0.41 3.72 -6.50
C ILE A 72 -1.41 3.42 -7.61
N THR A 73 -2.49 2.71 -7.28
CA THR A 73 -3.60 2.43 -8.19
C THR A 73 -4.89 2.41 -7.38
N GLY A 74 -5.60 3.54 -7.41
CA GLY A 74 -6.76 3.78 -6.55
C GLY A 74 -6.33 3.80 -5.08
N THR A 75 -6.89 2.91 -4.26
CA THR A 75 -6.49 2.74 -2.85
C THR A 75 -5.38 1.72 -2.65
N ASN A 76 -4.98 0.97 -3.69
CA ASN A 76 -3.93 -0.02 -3.59
C ASN A 76 -2.59 0.61 -3.93
N PHE A 77 -1.53 0.06 -3.38
CA PHE A 77 -0.17 0.44 -3.72
C PHE A 77 0.75 -0.77 -3.70
N LYS A 78 1.89 -0.61 -4.34
CA LYS A 78 3.01 -1.54 -4.25
C LYS A 78 4.30 -0.75 -4.24
N PHE A 79 5.32 -1.30 -3.62
CA PHE A 79 6.67 -0.77 -3.65
C PHE A 79 7.68 -1.85 -3.29
N THR A 80 8.96 -1.56 -3.50
CA THR A 80 10.06 -2.43 -3.13
C THR A 80 11.02 -1.70 -2.20
N VAL A 81 11.75 -2.46 -1.40
CA VAL A 81 12.77 -1.94 -0.50
C VAL A 81 13.99 -2.85 -0.58
N MET A 82 15.16 -2.26 -0.82
CA MET A 82 16.43 -2.98 -0.90
C MET A 82 17.11 -3.04 0.48
N LEU A 83 17.19 -4.24 1.06
CA LEU A 83 17.89 -4.49 2.31
C LEU A 83 19.21 -5.22 2.05
N GLY A 84 20.26 -4.47 1.71
CA GLY A 84 21.48 -5.04 1.15
C GLY A 84 21.22 -5.52 -0.28
N ASP A 85 21.52 -6.78 -0.57
CA ASP A 85 21.26 -7.39 -1.89
C ASP A 85 19.87 -8.05 -1.98
N MET A 86 19.04 -7.93 -0.94
CA MET A 86 17.70 -8.51 -0.91
C MET A 86 16.65 -7.48 -1.29
N GLU A 87 15.89 -7.78 -2.34
CA GLU A 87 14.69 -7.03 -2.72
C GLU A 87 13.48 -7.55 -1.94
N ILE A 88 12.81 -6.66 -1.20
CA ILE A 88 11.62 -6.98 -0.42
C ILE A 88 10.42 -6.30 -1.04
N GLU A 89 9.55 -7.08 -1.66
CA GLU A 89 8.30 -6.59 -2.22
C GLU A 89 7.27 -6.29 -1.14
N HIS A 90 6.62 -5.15 -1.27
CA HIS A 90 5.53 -4.70 -0.43
C HIS A 90 4.31 -4.41 -1.29
N THR A 91 3.17 -4.98 -0.92
CA THR A 91 1.88 -4.66 -1.52
C THR A 91 0.92 -4.24 -0.43
N GLY A 92 0.03 -3.30 -0.69
CA GLY A 92 -0.86 -2.84 0.35
C GLY A 92 -2.05 -2.05 -0.14
N LYS A 93 -2.85 -1.64 0.84
CA LYS A 93 -4.06 -0.87 0.63
C LYS A 93 -4.22 0.19 1.72
N PHE A 94 -4.54 1.40 1.28
CA PHE A 94 -4.90 2.50 2.14
C PHE A 94 -6.40 2.48 2.46
N TYR A 95 -6.74 2.62 3.73
CA TYR A 95 -8.12 2.60 4.24
C TYR A 95 -8.58 3.96 4.79
N GLY A 96 -7.74 4.99 4.75
CA GLY A 96 -8.02 6.30 5.34
C GLY A 96 -7.33 6.48 6.68
N ASP A 97 -7.76 5.73 7.68
CA ASP A 97 -7.21 5.75 9.05
C ASP A 97 -6.06 4.76 9.28
N SER A 98 -5.94 3.78 8.40
CA SER A 98 -5.02 2.66 8.50
C SER A 98 -4.50 2.24 7.13
N VAL A 99 -3.37 1.55 7.13
CA VAL A 99 -2.71 1.03 5.93
C VAL A 99 -2.44 -0.45 6.14
N GLY A 100 -3.05 -1.30 5.34
CA GLY A 100 -2.70 -2.73 5.30
C GLY A 100 -1.50 -2.94 4.38
N VAL A 101 -0.52 -3.71 4.84
CA VAL A 101 0.68 -4.05 4.07
C VAL A 101 0.96 -5.55 4.17
N ASP A 102 1.17 -6.16 3.03
CA ASP A 102 1.75 -7.49 2.88
C ASP A 102 3.22 -7.35 2.52
N ILE A 103 4.10 -7.98 3.30
CA ILE A 103 5.55 -7.97 3.10
C ILE A 103 5.98 -9.37 2.66
N ALA A 104 6.61 -9.47 1.50
CA ALA A 104 7.12 -10.73 0.98
C ALA A 104 8.53 -11.01 1.53
N LEU A 105 8.63 -11.92 2.51
CA LEU A 105 9.89 -12.34 3.12
C LEU A 105 10.12 -13.83 2.86
N ASN A 106 11.28 -14.19 2.31
CA ASN A 106 11.69 -15.60 2.10
C ASN A 106 10.64 -16.46 1.36
N GLY A 107 9.90 -15.87 0.41
CA GLY A 107 8.85 -16.57 -0.35
C GLY A 107 7.49 -16.70 0.37
N ALA A 108 7.38 -16.25 1.62
CA ALA A 108 6.12 -16.12 2.35
C ALA A 108 5.66 -14.66 2.35
N LYS A 109 4.34 -14.44 2.50
CA LYS A 109 3.76 -13.10 2.67
C LYS A 109 3.21 -12.95 4.07
N THR A 110 3.67 -11.93 4.77
CA THR A 110 3.19 -11.60 6.12
C THR A 110 2.39 -10.30 6.07
N HIS A 111 1.14 -10.36 6.54
CA HIS A 111 0.26 -9.19 6.63
C HIS A 111 0.50 -8.40 7.92
N THR A 112 0.46 -7.08 7.83
CA THR A 112 0.47 -6.17 8.97
C THR A 112 -0.35 -4.92 8.69
N THR A 113 -0.79 -4.26 9.76
CA THR A 113 -1.50 -2.99 9.70
C THR A 113 -0.62 -1.90 10.27
N LEU A 114 -0.47 -0.82 9.50
CA LEU A 114 0.18 0.41 9.94
C LEU A 114 -0.88 1.41 10.37
N MET A 115 -0.58 2.12 11.46
CA MET A 115 -1.35 3.24 11.97
C MET A 115 -0.57 4.53 11.75
N ARG A 116 -1.30 5.62 11.48
CA ARG A 116 -0.69 6.93 11.36
C ARG A 116 0.07 7.26 12.65
N LYS A 117 1.33 7.67 12.52
CA LYS A 117 2.15 8.08 13.65
C LYS A 117 1.57 9.36 14.23
N LYS A 118 1.25 9.33 15.53
CA LYS A 118 0.81 10.52 16.28
C LYS A 118 1.95 11.52 16.45
#